data_AF-A0A7C7QGT8-F1
#
_entry.id   AF-A0A7C7QGT8-F1
#
_cell.length_a   1.000
_cell.length_b   1.000
_cell.length_c   1.000
_cell.angle_alpha   90.00
_cell.angle_beta   90.00
_cell.angle_gamma   90.00
#
_symmetry.space_group_name_H-M   'P 1'
#
loop_
_entity.id
_entity.type
_entity.pdbx_description
1 polymer ?
#
loop_
_entity_poly.entity_id
_entity_poly.type
_entity_poly.pdbx_seq_one_letter_code
_entity_poly.pdbx_strand_id
1 'polypeptide(L)'
;MARIAGINIPVNKHTEIALTAIYGIGRSRAQKICDATGIKPDTRIRDLAESEVEALRNEVAKYTVEGDLRREVSMNIKRLMTWVV
;
A
#
# COMPACT_ATOMS: atom_id res chain seq x y z
N MET A 1 11.20 10.02 -8.42
CA MET A 1 11.10 8.71 -7.74
C MET A 1 10.38 8.95 -6.43
N ALA A 2 9.15 8.46 -6.29
CA ALA A 2 8.37 8.68 -5.06
C ALA A 2 8.52 7.44 -4.16
N ARG A 3 9.06 7.64 -2.94
CA ARG A 3 9.25 6.55 -1.97
C ARG A 3 8.17 6.58 -0.90
N ILE A 4 7.14 5.76 -1.10
CA ILE A 4 6.00 5.67 -0.18
C ILE A 4 6.12 4.36 0.61
N ALA A 5 6.00 4.43 1.93
CA ALA A 5 6.09 3.29 2.85
C ALA A 5 7.32 2.37 2.66
N GLY A 6 8.46 2.95 2.27
CA GLY A 6 9.71 2.20 2.05
C GLY A 6 9.87 1.60 0.66
N ILE A 7 8.83 1.62 -0.18
CA ILE A 7 8.83 1.08 -1.55
C ILE A 7 8.99 2.20 -2.58
N ASN A 8 9.70 1.87 -3.66
CA ASN A 8 9.80 2.73 -4.82
C ASN A 8 8.56 2.59 -5.70
N ILE A 9 7.71 3.62 -5.74
CA ILE A 9 6.51 3.60 -6.55
C ILE A 9 6.79 4.21 -7.94
N PRO A 10 6.33 3.57 -9.03
CA PRO A 10 6.49 4.10 -10.38
C PRO A 10 5.72 5.42 -10.56
N VAL A 11 6.45 6.50 -10.84
CA VAL A 11 5.92 7.87 -10.92
C VAL A 11 5.02 8.16 -12.13
N ASN A 12 5.08 7.32 -13.18
CA ASN A 12 4.30 7.49 -14.41
C ASN A 12 2.92 6.80 -14.36
N LYS A 13 2.55 6.19 -13.23
CA LYS A 13 1.27 5.51 -13.07
C LYS A 13 0.26 6.39 -12.31
N HIS A 14 -1.02 6.10 -12.55
CA HIS A 14 -2.14 6.64 -11.75
C HIS A 14 -1.99 6.21 -10.29
N THR A 15 -2.39 7.07 -9.37
CA THR A 15 -2.22 6.88 -7.92
C THR A 15 -2.82 5.55 -7.45
N GLU A 16 -4.01 5.19 -7.93
CA GLU A 16 -4.65 3.91 -7.59
C GLU A 16 -3.78 2.69 -7.96
N ILE A 17 -3.32 2.63 -9.22
CA ILE A 17 -2.52 1.51 -9.72
C ILE A 17 -1.15 1.49 -9.06
N ALA A 18 -0.60 2.67 -8.81
CA ALA A 18 0.72 2.79 -8.24
C ALA A 18 0.77 2.32 -6.77
N LEU A 19 -0.28 2.58 -5.99
CA LEU A 19 -0.44 2.04 -4.63
C LEU A 19 -0.54 0.51 -4.61
N THR A 20 -1.07 -0.11 -5.67
CA THR A 20 -1.11 -1.59 -5.76
C THR A 20 0.25 -2.26 -5.95
N ALA A 21 1.32 -1.49 -6.16
CA ALA A 21 2.68 -2.02 -6.14
C ALA A 21 3.09 -2.50 -4.73
N ILE A 22 2.37 -2.06 -3.69
CA ILE A 22 2.62 -2.43 -2.29
C ILE A 22 1.91 -3.76 -1.98
N TYR A 23 2.67 -4.72 -1.46
CA TYR A 23 2.14 -6.01 -1.03
C TYR A 23 1.16 -5.82 0.14
N GLY A 24 -0.07 -6.28 -0.06
CA GLY A 24 -1.18 -6.08 0.88
C GLY A 24 -2.14 -4.95 0.50
N ILE A 25 -1.81 -4.15 -0.52
CA ILE A 25 -2.71 -3.12 -1.05
C ILE A 25 -3.23 -3.56 -2.42
N GLY A 26 -4.52 -3.89 -2.47
CA GLY A 26 -5.25 -4.10 -3.72
C GLY A 26 -6.03 -2.86 -4.15
N ARG A 27 -6.77 -2.96 -5.27
CA ARG A 27 -7.60 -1.86 -5.81
C ARG A 27 -8.56 -1.28 -4.78
N SER A 28 -9.27 -2.13 -4.02
CA SER A 28 -10.22 -1.67 -3.00
C SER A 28 -9.56 -0.90 -1.85
N ARG A 29 -8.34 -1.28 -1.46
CA ARG A 29 -7.59 -0.56 -0.42
C ARG A 29 -7.00 0.74 -0.98
N ALA A 30 -6.50 0.71 -2.21
CA ALA A 30 -6.01 1.90 -2.90
C ALA A 30 -7.10 2.98 -3.03
N GLN A 31 -8.31 2.60 -3.44
CA GLN A 31 -9.45 3.53 -3.49
C GLN A 31 -9.77 4.13 -2.11
N LYS A 32 -9.86 3.30 -1.06
CA LYS A 32 -10.08 3.79 0.31
C LYS A 32 -8.99 4.77 0.78
N ILE A 33 -7.74 4.54 0.40
CA ILE A 33 -6.62 5.44 0.73
C ILE A 33 -6.76 6.77 -0.04
N CYS A 34 -7.12 6.70 -1.33
CA CYS A 34 -7.40 7.89 -2.13
C CYS A 34 -8.57 8.70 -1.56
N ASP A 35 -9.66 8.03 -1.17
CA ASP A 35 -10.84 8.67 -0.57
C ASP A 35 -10.52 9.31 0.79
N ALA A 36 -9.71 8.63 1.62
CA ALA A 36 -9.30 9.15 2.93
C ALA A 36 -8.35 10.36 2.83
N THR A 37 -7.49 10.39 1.81
CA THR A 37 -6.57 11.50 1.56
C THR A 37 -7.18 12.62 0.72
N GLY A 38 -8.34 12.39 0.10
CA GLY A 38 -8.98 13.34 -0.82
C GLY A 38 -8.28 13.45 -2.19
N ILE A 39 -7.36 12.53 -2.49
CA ILE A 39 -6.58 12.51 -3.73
C ILE A 39 -7.37 11.76 -4.80
N LYS A 40 -7.47 12.34 -6.00
CA LYS A 40 -8.16 11.65 -7.11
C LYS A 40 -7.34 10.41 -7.54
N PRO A 41 -7.98 9.25 -7.72
CA PRO A 41 -7.29 8.02 -8.11
C PRO A 41 -6.64 8.10 -9.51
N ASP A 42 -7.18 8.96 -10.38
CA ASP A 42 -6.70 9.20 -11.75
C ASP A 42 -5.48 10.14 -11.80
N THR A 43 -5.14 10.84 -10.71
CA THR A 43 -3.97 11.72 -10.67
C THR A 43 -2.70 10.89 -10.83
N ARG A 44 -1.75 11.36 -11.64
CA ARG A 44 -0.44 10.73 -11.76
C ARG A 44 0.43 11.11 -10.57
N ILE A 45 1.27 10.19 -10.12
CA ILE A 45 2.17 10.45 -8.99
C ILE A 45 3.13 11.61 -9.24
N ARG A 46 3.54 11.81 -10.49
CA ARG A 46 4.40 12.95 -10.84
C ARG A 46 3.74 14.30 -10.55
N ASP A 47 2.42 14.37 -10.60
CA ASP A 47 1.66 15.60 -10.45
C ASP A 47 1.15 15.77 -8.99
N LEU A 48 1.47 14.83 -8.09
CA LEU A 48 1.16 14.92 -6.65
C LEU A 48 2.12 15.90 -5.96
N ALA A 49 1.57 16.70 -5.05
CA ALA A 49 2.36 17.52 -4.15
C ALA A 49 3.03 16.68 -3.06
N GLU A 50 4.13 17.18 -2.50
CA GLU A 50 4.86 16.48 -1.43
C GLU A 50 3.99 16.28 -0.16
N SER A 51 3.06 17.21 0.11
CA SER A 51 2.06 17.09 1.18
C SER A 51 1.08 15.92 0.96
N GLU A 52 0.65 15.70 -0.28
CA GLU A 52 -0.23 14.60 -0.66
C GLU A 52 0.51 13.26 -0.55
N VAL A 53 1.78 13.23 -0.93
CA VAL A 53 2.65 12.05 -0.76
C VAL A 53 2.81 11.69 0.71
N GLU A 54 2.97 12.67 1.59
CA GLU A 54 3.08 12.44 3.03
C GLU A 54 1.73 11.97 3.63
N ALA A 55 0.60 12.52 3.17
CA ALA A 55 -0.72 12.05 3.55
C ALA A 55 -0.94 10.58 3.15
N LEU A 56 -0.56 10.20 1.92
CA LEU A 56 -0.60 8.81 1.45
C LEU A 56 0.28 7.90 2.30
N ARG A 57 1.49 8.35 2.66
CA ARG A 57 2.38 7.59 3.54
C ARG A 57 1.73 7.33 4.90
N ASN A 58 1.11 8.35 5.49
CA ASN A 58 0.45 8.24 6.80
C ASN A 58 -0.76 7.31 6.75
N GLU A 59 -1.58 7.37 5.70
CA GLU A 59 -2.70 6.44 5.53
C GLU A 59 -2.23 5.01 5.27
N VAL A 60 -1.20 4.81 4.45
CA VAL A 60 -0.63 3.48 4.18
C VAL A 60 -0.05 2.86 5.45
N ALA A 61 0.59 3.65 6.32
CA ALA A 61 1.17 3.18 7.58
C ALA A 61 0.14 2.58 8.56
N LYS A 62 -1.15 2.90 8.40
CA LYS A 62 -2.23 2.29 9.21
C LYS A 62 -2.53 0.85 8.83
N TYR A 63 -2.07 0.40 7.66
CA TYR A 63 -2.30 -0.95 7.18
C TYR A 63 -1.06 -1.82 7.38
N THR A 64 -1.26 -3.08 7.75
CA THR A 64 -0.20 -4.09 7.71
C THR A 64 0.15 -4.42 6.26
N VAL A 65 1.34 -4.00 5.84
CA VAL A 65 1.82 -4.15 4.46
C VAL A 65 3.21 -4.82 4.44
N GLU A 66 3.57 -5.38 3.29
CA GLU A 66 4.88 -5.99 3.04
C GLU A 66 5.32 -7.04 4.07
N GLY A 67 6.40 -6.76 4.81
CA GLY A 67 7.13 -7.72 5.62
C GLY A 67 6.30 -8.25 6.78
N ASP A 68 5.53 -7.39 7.43
CA ASP A 68 4.68 -7.81 8.55
C ASP A 68 3.53 -8.67 8.07
N LEU A 69 2.87 -8.30 6.97
CA LEU A 69 1.81 -9.11 6.38
C LEU A 69 2.33 -10.49 5.91
N ARG A 70 3.52 -10.53 5.29
CA ARG A 70 4.17 -11.78 4.88
C ARG A 70 4.50 -12.68 6.07
N ARG A 71 4.98 -12.10 7.18
CA ARG A 71 5.28 -12.83 8.42
C ARG A 71 4.01 -13.37 9.06
N GLU A 72 2.96 -12.57 9.15
CA GLU A 72 1.66 -12.97 9.70
C GLU A 72 1.07 -14.15 8.91
N VAL A 73 1.02 -14.06 7.58
CA VAL A 73 0.55 -15.15 6.72
C VAL A 73 1.39 -16.41 6.92
N SER A 74 2.71 -16.27 6.95
CA SER A 74 3.61 -17.43 7.17
C SER A 74 3.41 -18.09 8.54
N MET A 75 3.19 -17.28 9.58
CA MET A 75 2.92 -17.79 10.93
C MET A 75 1.56 -18.47 11.01
N ASN A 76 0.53 -17.91 10.36
CA ASN A 76 -0.80 -18.50 10.30
C ASN A 76 -0.79 -19.85 9.56
N ILE A 77 -0.04 -19.96 8.45
CA ILE A 77 0.15 -21.24 7.74
C ILE A 77 0.87 -22.26 8.63
N LYS A 78 1.96 -21.85 9.30
CA LYS A 78 2.69 -22.74 10.22
C LYS A 78 1.82 -23.22 11.38
N ARG A 79 1.01 -22.33 11.97
CA ARG A 79 0.05 -22.68 13.03
C ARG A 79 -0.88 -23.79 12.56
N LEU A 80 -1.51 -23.64 11.39
CA LEU A 80 -2.43 -24.64 10.86
C LEU A 80 -1.73 -25.99 10.58
N MET A 81 -0.47 -25.97 10.13
CA MET A 81 0.29 -27.21 9.91
C MET A 81 0.60 -27.96 11.22
N THR A 82 0.95 -27.24 12.30
CA THR A 82 1.28 -27.87 13.60
C THR A 82 0.09 -28.61 14.23
N TRP A 83 -1.15 -28.22 13.90
CA TRP A 83 -2.35 -28.92 14.41
C TRP A 83 -2.72 -30.19 13.64
N VAL A 84 -2.06 -30.49 12.52
CA VAL A 84 -2.41 -31.60 11.61
C VAL A 84 -1.44 -32.80 11.71
N VAL A 85 -0.48 -32.77 12.64
CA VAL A 85 0.44 -33.88 12.92
C VAL A 85 0.34 -34.28 14.38
#